data_AF-A0A1B7XYC0-F1
#
_entry.id   AF-A0A1B7XYC0-F1
#
_cell.length_a   1.000
_cell.length_b   1.000
_cell.length_c   1.000
_cell.angle_alpha   90.00
_cell.angle_beta   90.00
_cell.angle_gamma   90.00
#
_symmetry.space_group_name_H-M   'P 1'
#
loop_
_entity.id
_entity.type
_entity.pdbx_description
1 polymer ?
#
loop_
_entity_poly.entity_id
_entity_poly.type
_entity_poly.pdbx_seq_one_letter_code
_entity_poly.pdbx_strand_id
1 'polypeptide(L)' 'MCLQEVLPVVKPTRDLRTRLFAASAGMNDAETRDLNHFVDLLEHCLTLNPEKRIKPADALKHPFFTARVVAPSKR' A
#
# COMPACT_ATOMS: atom_id res chain seq x y z
N MET A 1 -15.68 25.18 -10.67
CA MET A 1 -16.42 24.02 -10.13
C MET A 1 -15.87 22.78 -10.80
N CYS A 2 -14.79 22.19 -10.27
CA CYS A 2 -14.22 20.97 -10.86
C CYS A 2 -15.19 19.80 -10.61
N LEU A 3 -15.62 19.14 -11.69
CA LEU A 3 -16.43 17.93 -11.59
C LEU A 3 -15.65 16.88 -10.80
N GLN A 4 -16.17 16.52 -9.64
CA GLN A 4 -15.79 15.28 -8.97
C GLN A 4 -16.57 14.17 -9.67
N GLU A 5 -15.95 13.51 -10.65
CA GLU A 5 -16.45 12.25 -11.20
C GLU A 5 -16.53 11.25 -10.03
N VAL A 6 -17.74 11.05 -9.50
CA VAL A 6 -18.00 10.12 -8.40
C VAL A 6 -17.97 8.72 -9.00
N LEU A 7 -16.82 8.07 -8.92
CA LEU A 7 -16.68 6.66 -9.30
C LEU A 7 -17.70 5.84 -8.48
N PRO A 8 -18.53 5.00 -9.11
CA PRO A 8 -19.43 4.13 -8.38
C PRO A 8 -18.61 3.29 -7.40
N VAL A 9 -19.04 3.25 -6.13
CA VAL A 9 -18.41 2.43 -5.09
C VAL A 9 -18.70 0.97 -5.41
N VAL A 10 -17.92 0.41 -6.33
CA VAL A 10 -17.89 -1.03 -6.60
C VAL A 10 -17.19 -1.65 -5.39
N LYS A 11 -17.88 -2.52 -4.65
CA LYS A 11 -17.23 -3.36 -3.63
C LYS A 11 -16.04 -4.03 -4.31
N PRO A 12 -14.78 -3.74 -3.93
CA PRO A 12 -13.64 -4.41 -4.54
C PRO A 12 -13.80 -5.89 -4.20
N THR A 13 -14.15 -6.70 -5.19
CA THR A 13 -14.47 -8.12 -5.00
C THR A 13 -13.22 -8.97 -4.75
N ARG A 14 -12.04 -8.34 -4.66
CA ARG A 14 -10.78 -8.94 -4.21
C ARG A 14 -9.98 -7.90 -3.45
N ASP A 15 -9.69 -8.18 -2.18
CA ASP A 15 -8.83 -7.37 -1.35
C ASP A 15 -7.38 -7.38 -1.88
N LEU A 16 -6.72 -6.22 -1.76
CA LEU A 16 -5.33 -6.02 -2.21
C LEU A 16 -4.38 -7.05 -1.61
N ARG A 17 -4.63 -7.41 -0.35
CA ARG A 17 -3.88 -8.41 0.40
C ARG A 17 -3.87 -9.74 -0.34
N THR A 18 -5.03 -10.31 -0.65
CA THR A 18 -5.14 -11.59 -1.37
C THR A 18 -4.42 -11.56 -2.72
N ARG A 19 -4.49 -10.45 -3.47
CA ARG A 19 -3.78 -10.33 -4.76
C ARG A 19 -2.27 -10.25 -4.60
N LEU A 20 -1.78 -9.48 -3.64
CA LEU A 20 -0.35 -9.30 -3.39
C LEU A 20 0.28 -10.57 -2.82
N PHE A 21 -0.39 -11.26 -1.90
CA PHE A 21 0.06 -12.56 -1.37
C PHE A 21 0.07 -13.67 -2.42
N ALA A 22 -0.91 -13.69 -3.34
CA ALA A 22 -0.87 -14.64 -4.46
C ALA A 22 0.34 -14.38 -5.39
N ALA A 23 0.75 -13.12 -5.54
CA ALA A 23 1.92 -12.73 -6.33
C ALA A 23 3.25 -12.93 -5.58
N SER A 24 3.24 -13.18 -4.26
CA SER A 24 4.44 -13.31 -3.43
C SER A 24 4.97 -14.75 -3.33
N ALA A 25 4.44 -15.68 -4.14
CA ALA A 25 4.89 -17.06 -4.14
C ALA A 25 6.39 -17.13 -4.48
N GLY A 26 7.20 -17.59 -3.52
CA GLY A 26 8.66 -17.70 -3.66
C GLY A 26 9.48 -16.58 -3.01
N MET A 27 8.86 -15.65 -2.28
CA MET A 27 9.58 -14.63 -1.48
C MET A 27 10.11 -15.20 -0.16
N ASN A 28 11.30 -14.74 0.25
CA ASN A 28 11.88 -15.08 1.56
C ASN A 28 11.15 -14.33 2.70
N ASP A 29 11.38 -14.71 3.96
CA ASP A 29 10.71 -14.11 5.14
C ASP A 29 10.89 -12.59 5.23
N ALA A 30 12.08 -12.09 4.88
CA ALA A 30 12.37 -10.66 4.85
C ALA A 30 11.53 -9.92 3.80
N GLU A 31 11.41 -10.47 2.59
CA GLU A 31 10.60 -9.90 1.53
C GLU A 31 9.10 -9.99 1.85
N THR A 32 8.68 -11.07 2.51
CA THR A 32 7.30 -11.22 2.99
C THR A 32 6.96 -10.15 4.04
N ARG A 33 7.90 -9.78 4.91
CA ARG A 33 7.73 -8.67 5.84
C ARG A 33 7.61 -7.33 5.12
N ASP A 34 8.46 -7.07 4.13
CA ASP A 34 8.36 -5.85 3.32
C ASP A 34 7.06 -5.78 2.53
N LEU A 35 6.59 -6.93 2.02
CA LEU A 35 5.30 -7.03 1.35
C LEU A 35 4.14 -6.72 2.30
N ASN A 36 4.19 -7.19 3.55
CA ASN A 36 3.19 -6.81 4.56
C ASN A 36 3.17 -5.29 4.80
N HIS A 37 4.34 -4.65 4.93
CA HIS A 37 4.40 -3.19 5.04
C HIS A 37 3.90 -2.49 3.76
N PHE A 38 4.13 -3.08 2.59
CA PHE A 38 3.63 -2.52 1.33
C PHE A 38 2.10 -2.61 1.23
N VAL A 39 1.52 -3.74 1.64
CA VAL A 39 0.06 -3.94 1.70
C VAL A 39 -0.56 -2.88 2.61
N ASP A 40 -0.03 -2.69 3.82
CA ASP A 40 -0.55 -1.72 4.78
C ASP A 40 -0.55 -0.29 4.22
N LEU A 41 0.56 0.14 3.61
CA LEU A 41 0.66 1.44 2.96
C LEU A 41 -0.40 1.62 1.86
N LEU A 42 -0.59 0.60 1.02
CA LEU A 42 -1.56 0.66 -0.08
C LEU A 42 -3.00 0.72 0.42
N GLU A 43 -3.35 -0.03 1.46
CA GLU A 43 -4.68 0.02 2.08
C GLU A 43 -5.00 1.44 2.59
N HIS A 44 -4.04 2.08 3.25
CA HIS A 44 -4.18 3.47 3.73
C HIS A 44 -4.22 4.49 2.58
N CYS A 45 -3.43 4.31 1.53
CA CYS A 45 -3.41 5.19 0.35
C CYS A 45 -4.68 5.09 -0.51
N LEU A 46 -5.26 3.88 -0.61
CA LEU A 46 -6.43 3.59 -1.44
C LEU A 46 -7.75 3.65 -0.66
N THR A 47 -7.71 4.11 0.59
CA THR A 47 -8.92 4.35 1.38
C THR A 47 -9.88 5.27 0.61
N LEU A 48 -11.12 4.79 0.46
CA LEU A 48 -12.18 5.45 -0.32
C LEU A 48 -12.61 6.77 0.30
N ASN A 49 -12.62 6.84 1.64
CA ASN A 49 -12.95 8.06 2.36
C ASN A 49 -11.75 9.02 2.32
N PRO A 50 -11.87 10.21 1.70
CA PRO A 50 -10.76 11.18 1.60
C PRO A 50 -10.32 11.73 2.97
N GLU A 51 -11.20 11.78 3.96
CA GLU A 51 -10.86 12.26 5.31
C GLU A 51 -10.01 11.25 6.08
N LYS A 52 -10.18 9.95 5.77
CA LYS A 52 -9.40 8.86 6.38
C LYS A 52 -8.20 8.42 5.54
N ARG A 53 -8.08 8.93 4.31
CA ARG A 53 -6.96 8.63 3.42
C ARG A 53 -5.68 9.21 4.01
N ILE A 54 -4.61 8.41 4.01
CA ILE A 54 -3.29 8.87 4.47
C ILE A 54 -2.82 10.07 3.64
N LYS A 55 -2.26 11.09 4.32
CA LYS A 55 -1.67 12.24 3.65
C LYS A 55 -0.32 11.85 3.05
N PRO A 56 0.10 12.45 1.92
CA PRO A 56 1.38 12.13 1.29
C PRO A 56 2.58 12.25 2.25
N ALA A 57 2.58 13.29 3.11
CA ALA A 57 3.64 13.50 4.09
C ALA A 57 3.72 12.39 5.16
N ASP A 58 2.58 11.78 5.51
CA ASP A 58 2.52 10.70 6.48
C ASP A 58 2.79 9.33 5.82
N ALA A 59 2.39 9.17 4.55
CA ALA A 59 2.74 8.00 3.75
C ALA A 59 4.26 7.83 3.60
N LEU A 60 5.00 8.92 3.45
CA LEU A 60 6.47 8.89 3.39
C LEU A 60 7.13 8.43 4.70
N LYS A 61 6.45 8.56 5.84
CA LYS A 61 6.94 8.10 7.14
C LYS A 61 6.64 6.62 7.39
N HIS A 62 5.89 5.97 6.50
CA HIS A 62 5.48 4.58 6.67
C HIS A 62 6.69 3.63 6.74
N PRO A 63 6.65 2.57 7.58
CA PRO A 63 7.69 1.54 7.69
C PRO A 63 8.22 1.00 6.37
N PHE A 64 7.37 0.95 5.33
CA PHE A 64 7.76 0.51 3.98
C PHE A 64 8.91 1.34 3.39
N PHE A 65 8.88 2.65 3.56
CA PHE A 65 9.95 3.54 3.06
C PHE A 65 11.09 3.64 4.06
N THR A 66 10.78 3.75 5.36
CA THR A 66 11.81 3.95 6.39
C THR A 66 12.67 2.70 6.59
N ALA A 67 12.11 1.49 6.50
CA ALA A 67 12.88 0.24 6.61
C ALA A 67 13.80 0.00 5.41
N ARG A 68 13.36 0.34 4.19
CA ARG A 68 14.19 0.22 2.98
C ARG A 68 15.33 1.22 2.91
N VAL A 69 15.19 2.40 3.52
CA VAL A 69 16.28 3.39 3.61
C VAL A 69 17.47 2.87 4.43
N VAL A 70 17.25 1.92 5.34
CA VAL A 70 18.33 1.32 6.16
C VAL A 70 19.00 0.12 5.48
N ALA A 71 18.36 -0.49 4.49
CA ALA A 71 18.99 -1.53 3.69
C ALA A 71 19.87 -0.87 2.61
N PRO A 72 21.19 -1.12 2.57
CA PRO A 72 22.01 -0.61 1.49
C PRO A 72 21.48 -1.18 0.18
N SER A 73 20.92 -0.31 -0.65
CA SER A 73 20.58 -0.65 -2.02
C SER A 73 21.85 -1.16 -2.69
N LYS A 74 21.92 -2.45 -3.00
CA LYS A 74 22.89 -2.97 -3.96
C LYS A 74 22.58 -2.29 -5.29
N ARG A 75 23.27 -1.18 -5.56
CA ARG A 75 23.51 -0.69 -6.92
C ARG A 75 24.62 -1.50 -7.54
#